data_AF-A0A1G1G270-F1
#
_entry.id   AF-A0A1G1G270-F1
#
_cell.length_a   1.000
_cell.length_b   1.000
_cell.length_c   1.000
_cell.angle_alpha   90.00
_cell.angle_beta   90.00
_cell.angle_gamma   90.00
#
_symmetry.space_group_name_H-M   'P 1'
#
loop_
_entity.id
_entity.type
_entity.pdbx_description
1 polymer ?
#
loop_
_entity_poly.entity_id
_entity_poly.type
_entity_poly.pdbx_seq_one_letter_code
_entity_poly.pdbx_strand_id
1 'polypeptide(L)'
;MEEINELIKRYGLEEDGEHVIIPFTDSNGRKKRCYLLKRKFIRIIYPQGYFVDYPLTEAIEATIRHPELLLSEALYLMCKESNIELPAASSKNTEYSD
;
A
#
# COMPACT_ATOMS: atom_id res chain seq x y z
N MET A 1 -7.88 -7.89 -10.66
CA MET A 1 -6.63 -8.64 -10.90
C MET A 1 -5.99 -8.25 -12.22
N GLU A 2 -6.76 -7.96 -13.27
CA GLU A 2 -6.19 -7.50 -14.54
C GLU A 2 -5.39 -6.18 -14.41
N GLU A 3 -5.92 -5.18 -13.70
CA GLU A 3 -5.17 -3.95 -13.38
C GLU A 3 -3.84 -4.20 -12.65
N ILE A 4 -3.81 -5.16 -11.72
CA ILE A 4 -2.60 -5.55 -11.00
C ILE A 4 -1.61 -6.21 -11.96
N ASN A 5 -2.08 -7.08 -12.86
CA ASN A 5 -1.25 -7.70 -13.88
C ASN A 5 -0.65 -6.66 -14.85
N GLU A 6 -1.41 -5.61 -15.17
CA GLU A 6 -0.90 -4.48 -15.95
C GLU A 6 0.19 -3.71 -15.21
N LEU A 7 0.02 -3.45 -13.91
CA LEU A 7 1.05 -2.81 -13.09
C LEU A 7 2.31 -3.69 -13.01
N ILE A 8 2.15 -5.00 -12.80
CA ILE A 8 3.27 -5.96 -12.77
C ILE A 8 4.07 -5.88 -14.07
N LYS A 9 3.40 -5.92 -15.23
CA LYS A 9 4.06 -5.81 -16.53
C LYS A 9 4.69 -4.45 -16.75
N ARG A 10 3.98 -3.37 -16.41
CA ARG A 10 4.42 -1.98 -16.63
C ARG A 10 5.68 -1.65 -15.86
N TYR A 11 5.76 -2.11 -14.61
CA TYR A 11 6.88 -1.81 -13.71
C TYR A 11 7.91 -2.95 -13.61
N GLY A 12 7.73 -4.05 -14.34
CA GLY A 12 8.63 -5.20 -14.30
C GLY A 12 8.67 -5.86 -12.91
N LEU A 13 7.53 -5.91 -12.22
CA LEU A 13 7.43 -6.51 -10.89
C LEU A 13 7.49 -8.04 -10.98
N GLU A 14 7.87 -8.66 -9.87
CA GLU A 14 7.82 -10.11 -9.69
C GLU A 14 6.50 -10.48 -8.99
N GLU A 15 6.04 -11.73 -9.13
CA GLU A 15 4.89 -12.22 -8.39
C GLU A 15 5.02 -13.71 -8.06
N ASP A 16 4.44 -14.15 -6.94
CA ASP A 16 4.31 -15.56 -6.57
C ASP A 16 2.84 -15.95 -6.35
N GLY A 17 2.55 -17.11 -5.74
CA GLY A 17 1.17 -17.54 -5.50
C GLY A 17 0.35 -16.56 -4.64
N GLU A 18 0.99 -15.81 -3.75
CA GLU A 18 0.34 -15.00 -2.72
C GLU A 18 0.77 -13.52 -2.73
N HIS A 19 1.87 -13.17 -3.39
CA HIS A 19 2.50 -11.85 -3.27
C HIS A 19 2.79 -11.20 -4.62
N VAL A 20 2.64 -9.87 -4.64
CA VAL A 20 3.32 -8.98 -5.60
C VAL A 20 4.63 -8.56 -4.96
N ILE A 21 5.73 -8.76 -5.68
CA ILE A 21 7.09 -8.55 -5.21
C ILE A 21 7.67 -7.34 -5.94
N ILE A 22 7.98 -6.29 -5.19
CA ILE A 22 8.48 -5.01 -5.71
C ILE A 22 9.98 -4.94 -5.41
N PRO A 23 10.86 -5.20 -6.39
CA PRO A 23 12.29 -5.00 -6.22
C PRO A 23 12.62 -3.51 -6.22
N PHE A 24 13.51 -3.09 -5.33
CA PHE A 24 14.03 -1.73 -5.32
C PHE A 24 15.49 -1.69 -4.86
N THR A 25 16.17 -0.59 -5.14
CA THR A 25 17.51 -0.33 -4.61
C THR A 25 17.39 0.76 -3.55
N ASP A 26 17.89 0.48 -2.34
CA ASP A 26 17.90 1.47 -1.28
C ASP A 26 18.98 2.55 -1.50
N SER A 27 18.94 3.59 -0.69
CA SER A 27 19.87 4.72 -0.64
C SER A 27 21.32 4.30 -0.41
N ASN A 28 21.57 3.09 0.11
CA ASN A 28 22.91 2.51 0.26
C ASN A 28 23.33 1.66 -0.94
N GLY A 29 22.56 1.66 -2.03
CA GLY A 29 22.81 0.84 -3.22
C GLY A 29 22.48 -0.64 -3.04
N ARG A 30 21.82 -1.04 -1.95
CA ARG A 30 21.49 -2.45 -1.67
C ARG A 30 20.17 -2.81 -2.34
N LYS A 31 20.16 -3.95 -3.02
CA LYS A 31 18.93 -4.52 -3.59
C LYS A 31 18.04 -5.06 -2.46
N LYS A 32 16.80 -4.60 -2.42
CA LYS A 32 15.74 -5.02 -1.50
C LYS A 32 14.50 -5.44 -2.27
N ARG A 33 13.59 -6.10 -1.57
CA ARG A 33 12.29 -6.55 -2.09
C ARG A 33 11.22 -6.22 -1.07
N CYS A 34 10.14 -5.58 -1.53
CA CYS A 34 8.92 -5.41 -0.76
C CYS A 34 7.89 -6.45 -1.22
N TYR A 35 7.19 -7.07 -0.28
CA TYR A 35 6.21 -8.13 -0.54
C TYR A 35 4.83 -7.63 -0.14
N LEU A 36 3.94 -7.48 -1.11
CA LEU A 36 2.55 -7.09 -0.89
C LEU A 36 1.64 -8.29 -1.13
N LEU A 37 0.77 -8.60 -0.16
CA LEU A 37 -0.21 -9.67 -0.31
C LEU A 37 -1.19 -9.37 -1.45
N LYS A 38 -1.44 -10.38 -2.30
CA LYS A 38 -2.46 -10.36 -3.36
C LYS A 38 -3.87 -10.41 -2.78
N ARG A 39 -4.30 -9.28 -2.24
CA ARG A 39 -5.67 -9.06 -1.77
C ARG A 39 -6.29 -7.90 -2.51
N LYS A 40 -7.62 -7.85 -2.56
CA LYS A 40 -8.32 -6.75 -3.21
C LYS A 40 -8.04 -5.41 -2.50
N PHE A 41 -7.97 -5.44 -1.19
CA PHE A 41 -7.70 -4.29 -0.34
C PHE A 41 -6.67 -4.63 0.75
N ILE A 42 -5.87 -3.63 1.12
CA ILE A 42 -4.96 -3.63 2.25
C ILE A 42 -5.47 -2.63 3.28
N ARG A 43 -5.72 -3.11 4.50
CA ARG A 43 -6.12 -2.26 5.62
C ARG A 43 -4.89 -1.68 6.30
N ILE A 44 -4.82 -0.36 6.39
CA ILE A 44 -3.83 0.36 7.20
C ILE A 44 -4.54 0.85 8.45
N ILE A 45 -4.03 0.46 9.62
CA ILE A 45 -4.50 0.93 10.93
C ILE A 45 -3.57 2.05 11.37
N TYR A 46 -4.12 3.24 11.57
CA TYR A 46 -3.37 4.41 11.99
C TYR A 46 -3.36 4.54 13.53
N PRO A 47 -2.33 5.19 14.11
CA PRO A 47 -2.21 5.32 15.57
C PRO A 47 -3.39 6.01 16.25
N GLN A 48 -4.18 6.81 15.53
CA GLN A 48 -5.35 7.50 16.05
C GLN A 48 -6.59 6.59 16.19
N GLY A 49 -6.44 5.29 15.92
CA GLY A 49 -7.51 4.30 16.10
C GLY A 49 -8.48 4.18 14.93
N TYR A 50 -8.24 4.89 13.83
CA TYR A 50 -8.97 4.68 12.58
C TYR A 50 -8.19 3.77 11.62
N PHE A 51 -8.91 3.22 10.65
CA PHE A 51 -8.32 2.44 9.56
C PHE A 51 -8.84 2.91 8.21
N VAL A 52 -8.03 2.67 7.18
CA VAL A 52 -8.38 2.92 5.78
C VAL A 52 -8.06 1.68 4.97
N ASP A 53 -8.99 1.28 4.12
CA ASP A 53 -8.83 0.16 3.19
C ASP A 53 -8.40 0.69 1.82
N TYR A 54 -7.15 0.42 1.44
CA TYR A 54 -6.58 0.86 0.17
C TYR A 54 -6.62 -0.27 -0.87
N PRO A 55 -6.98 0.01 -2.13
CA PRO A 55 -6.81 -0.95 -3.23
C PRO A 55 -5.35 -1.39 -3.34
N LEU A 56 -5.12 -2.67 -3.69
CA LEU A 56 -3.76 -3.16 -3.89
C LEU A 56 -3.00 -2.39 -4.99
N THR A 57 -3.71 -1.88 -6.00
CA THR A 57 -3.16 -1.03 -7.05
C THR A 57 -2.50 0.23 -6.47
N GLU A 58 -3.19 0.93 -5.57
CA GLU A 58 -2.65 2.10 -4.88
C GLU A 58 -1.48 1.73 -3.97
N ALA A 59 -1.55 0.60 -3.26
CA ALA A 59 -0.44 0.15 -2.43
C ALA A 59 0.82 -0.18 -3.24
N ILE A 60 0.66 -0.78 -4.43
CA ILE A 60 1.76 -1.03 -5.36
C ILE A 60 2.36 0.30 -5.81
N GLU A 61 1.54 1.24 -6.27
CA GLU A 61 2.02 2.55 -6.74
C GLU A 61 2.75 3.33 -5.65
N ALA A 62 2.18 3.39 -4.45
CA ALA A 62 2.79 4.06 -3.31
C ALA A 62 4.16 3.44 -2.98
N THR A 63 4.25 2.11 -3.01
CA THR A 63 5.50 1.39 -2.74
C THR A 63 6.55 1.64 -3.84
N ILE A 64 6.14 1.74 -5.11
CA ILE A 64 7.07 2.04 -6.21
C ILE A 64 7.61 3.48 -6.12
N ARG A 65 6.75 4.44 -5.77
CA ARG A 65 7.14 5.86 -5.65
C ARG A 65 8.03 6.12 -4.44
N HIS A 66 7.76 5.46 -3.32
CA HIS A 66 8.47 5.65 -2.06
C HIS A 66 8.88 4.32 -1.41
N PRO A 67 9.78 3.55 -2.04
CA PRO A 67 10.08 2.18 -1.61
C PRO A 67 10.82 2.07 -0.27
N GLU A 68 11.40 3.17 0.21
CA GLU A 68 12.09 3.23 1.51
C GLU A 68 11.17 3.61 2.67
N LEU A 69 9.96 4.10 2.38
CA LEU A 69 9.01 4.52 3.39
C LEU A 69 8.10 3.36 3.81
N LEU A 70 7.51 3.49 5.00
CA LEU A 70 6.43 2.58 5.39
C LEU A 70 5.25 2.76 4.43
N LEU A 71 4.53 1.67 4.13
CA LEU A 71 3.38 1.72 3.22
C LEU A 71 2.35 2.76 3.66
N SER A 72 2.10 2.89 4.96
CA SER A 72 1.20 3.91 5.53
C SER A 72 1.64 5.35 5.25
N GLU A 73 2.95 5.61 5.23
CA GLU A 73 3.53 6.93 4.95
C GLU A 73 3.53 7.21 3.46
N ALA A 74 3.92 6.21 2.65
CA ALA A 74 3.90 6.30 1.19
C ALA A 74 2.49 6.58 0.66
N LEU A 75 1.47 5.88 1.19
CA LEU A 75 0.06 6.12 0.86
C LEU A 75 -0.40 7.51 1.28
N TYR A 76 -0.01 7.97 2.47
CA TYR A 76 -0.34 9.32 2.94
C TYR A 76 0.23 10.40 2.02
N LEU A 77 1.50 10.27 1.60
CA LEU A 77 2.12 11.20 0.65
C LEU A 77 1.42 11.18 -0.70
N MET A 78 1.09 10.00 -1.22
CA MET A 78 0.40 9.86 -2.50
C MET A 78 -1.00 10.51 -2.51
N CYS A 79 -1.77 10.36 -1.44
CA CYS A 79 -3.07 11.05 -1.28
C CYS A 79 -2.89 12.57 -1.19
N LYS A 80 -1.89 13.04 -0.42
CA LYS A 80 -1.58 14.46 -0.25
C LYS A 80 -1.15 15.12 -1.56
N GLU A 81 -0.31 14.47 -2.35
CA GLU A 81 0.12 14.95 -3.68
C GLU A 81 -1.05 15.06 -4.66
N SER A 82 -2.07 14.22 -4.48
CA SER A 82 -3.24 14.15 -5.37
C SER A 82 -4.36 15.14 -4.97
N ASN A 83 -4.19 15.95 -3.92
CA ASN A 83 -5.27 16.75 -3.30
C ASN A 83 -6.54 15.94 -2.99
N ILE A 84 -6.38 14.62 -2.77
CA ILE A 84 -7.50 13.74 -2.43
C ILE A 84 -7.73 13.89 -0.93
N GLU A 85 -8.91 14.38 -0.54
CA GLU A 85 -9.37 14.28 0.84
C GLU A 85 -9.29 12.81 1.26
N LEU A 86 -8.50 12.50 2.28
CA LEU A 86 -8.40 11.14 2.83
C LEU A 86 -9.81 10.59 3.03
N PRO A 87 -10.11 9.37 2.54
CA PRO A 87 -11.45 8.80 2.69
C PRO A 87 -11.81 8.83 4.16
N ALA A 88 -12.97 9.42 4.49
CA ALA A 88 -13.41 9.61 5.86
C ALA A 88 -13.27 8.28 6.62
N ALA A 89 -12.40 8.29 7.63
CA ALA A 89 -12.18 7.20 8.54
C ALA A 89 -13.51 6.56 8.96
N SER A 90 -13.70 5.26 8.66
CA SER A 90 -14.88 4.55 9.14
C SER A 90 -14.73 4.23 10.63
N SER A 91 -15.11 5.19 11.47
CA SER A 91 -15.21 5.03 12.92
C SER A 91 -16.40 4.13 13.25
N LYS A 92 -16.23 2.81 13.30
CA LYS A 92 -17.18 1.93 14.00
C LYS A 92 -16.63 1.65 15.40
N ASN A 93 -16.97 2.55 16.33
CA ASN A 93 -16.89 2.28 17.76
C ASN A 93 -17.76 1.05 18.04
N THR A 94 -17.14 -0.08 18.33
CA THR A 94 -17.85 -1.20 18.94
C THR A 94 -17.59 -1.09 20.43
N GLU A 95 -18.50 -0.44 21.14
CA GLU A 95 -18.57 -0.47 22.59
C GLU A 95 -18.77 -1.93 23.02
N TYR A 96 -17.73 -2.55 23.58
CA TYR A 96 -17.92 -3.68 24.47
C TYR A 96 -18.31 -3.11 25.83
N SER A 97 -19.58 -3.29 26.21
CA SER A 97 -20.04 -3.10 27.59
C SER A 97 -19.84 -4.42 28.33
N ASP A 98 -19.06 -4.37 29.42
CA ASP A 98 -19.02 -5.41 30.47
C ASP A 98 -20.29 -5.35 31.35
#